data_AF-A0A9P1X4D2-F1
#
_entry.id   AF-A0A9P1X4D2-F1
#
_cell.length_a   1.000
_cell.length_b   1.000
_cell.length_c   1.000
_cell.angle_alpha   90.00
_cell.angle_beta   90.00
_cell.angle_gamma   90.00
#
_symmetry.space_group_name_H-M   'P 1'
#
loop_
_entity.id
_entity.type
_entity.pdbx_description
1 polymer ?
#
loop_
_entity_poly.entity_id
_entity_poly.type
_entity_poly.pdbx_seq_one_letter_code
_entity_poly.pdbx_strand_id
1 'polypeptide(L)'
;MKTIANEYKEYITERIRLGDNGIKLTAYSFENGYQARVVENLDSNFVSLVLVKFADGKSSIKDLFFQLTPEQLIEKLEEIKNLLDLEEQA
;
A
#
# COMPACT_ATOMS: atom_id res chain seq x y z
N MET A 1 -6.65 -9.36 -17.90
CA MET A 1 -5.69 -8.72 -16.98
C MET A 1 -6.15 -9.03 -15.56
N LYS A 2 -5.34 -9.70 -14.73
CA LYS A 2 -5.72 -9.97 -13.33
C LYS A 2 -5.55 -8.67 -12.55
N THR A 3 -6.64 -8.13 -12.01
CA THR A 3 -6.59 -6.93 -11.17
C THR A 3 -6.19 -7.32 -9.75
N ILE A 4 -5.18 -6.63 -9.21
CA ILE A 4 -4.65 -6.78 -7.82
C ILE A 4 -5.78 -6.72 -6.78
N ALA A 5 -6.87 -6.00 -7.07
CA ALA A 5 -8.06 -5.93 -6.21
C ALA A 5 -8.65 -7.28 -5.74
N ASN A 6 -8.42 -8.40 -6.44
CA ASN A 6 -8.98 -9.70 -6.04
C ASN A 6 -8.06 -10.54 -5.15
N GLU A 7 -6.78 -10.23 -5.03
CA GLU A 7 -5.81 -11.07 -4.29
C GLU A 7 -5.61 -10.62 -2.83
N TYR A 8 -6.15 -9.46 -2.43
CA TYR A 8 -5.88 -8.83 -1.13
C TYR A 8 -7.14 -8.59 -0.29
N LYS A 9 -8.06 -9.57 -0.26
CA LYS A 9 -9.30 -9.52 0.52
C LYS A 9 -9.10 -9.55 2.05
N GLU A 10 -7.89 -9.88 2.51
CA GLU A 10 -7.55 -9.95 3.95
C GLU A 10 -7.18 -8.60 4.56
N TYR A 11 -7.06 -7.54 3.75
CA TYR A 11 -6.71 -6.20 4.21
C TYR A 11 -7.94 -5.29 4.26
N ILE A 12 -8.01 -4.39 5.25
CA ILE A 12 -9.06 -3.37 5.29
C ILE A 12 -8.84 -2.41 4.13
N THR A 13 -9.63 -2.58 3.08
CA THR A 13 -9.65 -1.65 1.95
C THR A 13 -10.38 -0.40 2.38
N GLU A 14 -9.65 0.68 2.67
CA GLU A 14 -10.25 1.93 3.11
C GLU A 14 -10.97 2.65 1.97
N ARG A 15 -10.38 2.60 0.77
CA ARG A 15 -10.85 3.33 -0.39
C ARG A 15 -10.23 2.78 -1.67
N ILE A 16 -11.06 2.65 -2.70
CA ILE A 16 -10.61 2.52 -4.09
C ILE A 16 -11.08 3.75 -4.84
N ARG A 17 -10.16 4.42 -5.55
CA ARG A 17 -10.49 5.52 -6.46
C ARG A 17 -9.94 5.20 -7.84
N LEU A 18 -10.83 5.11 -8.82
CA LEU A 18 -10.46 5.08 -10.22
C LEU A 18 -10.52 6.51 -10.77
N GLY A 19 -9.41 6.99 -11.31
CA GLY A 19 -9.34 8.25 -12.04
C GLY A 19 -9.68 8.03 -13.51
N ASP A 20 -10.26 9.03 -14.16
CA ASP A 20 -10.58 9.02 -15.60
C ASP A 20 -9.33 8.91 -16.49
N ASN A 21 -8.14 9.08 -15.90
CA ASN A 21 -6.84 8.95 -16.54
C ASN A 21 -6.25 7.52 -16.48
N GLY A 22 -7.06 6.51 -16.14
CA GLY A 22 -6.60 5.11 -16.08
C GLY A 22 -5.73 4.79 -14.86
N ILE A 23 -5.72 5.66 -13.83
CA ILE A 23 -5.01 5.41 -12.57
C ILE A 23 -6.00 4.89 -11.54
N LYS A 24 -5.68 3.77 -10.90
CA LYS A 24 -6.43 3.22 -9.77
C LYS A 24 -5.59 3.36 -8.50
N LEU A 25 -6.16 4.01 -7.49
CA LEU A 25 -5.57 4.10 -6.16
C LEU A 25 -6.34 3.18 -5.21
N THR A 26 -5.62 2.29 -4.54
CA THR A 26 -6.13 1.41 -3.50
C THR A 26 -5.41 1.71 -2.19
N ALA A 27 -6.17 1.87 -1.12
CA ALA A 27 -5.63 2.15 0.20
C ALA A 27 -5.87 1.01 1.18
N TYR A 28 -4.80 0.58 1.85
CA TYR A 28 -4.83 -0.41 2.91
C TYR A 28 -4.37 0.20 4.22
N SER A 29 -5.01 -0.20 5.31
CA SER A 29 -4.56 0.07 6.68
C SER A 29 -4.20 -1.24 7.37
N PHE A 30 -3.18 -1.19 8.21
CA PHE A 30 -2.65 -2.33 8.95
C PHE A 30 -2.85 -2.10 10.46
N GLU A 31 -2.97 -3.18 11.23
CA GLU A 31 -3.17 -3.12 12.69
C GLU A 31 -2.00 -2.43 13.42
N ASN A 32 -0.80 -2.47 12.84
CA ASN A 32 0.41 -1.82 13.36
C ASN A 32 0.46 -0.30 13.09
N GLY A 33 -0.64 0.32 12.65
CA GLY A 33 -0.73 1.77 12.43
C GLY A 33 -0.09 2.26 11.12
N TYR A 34 0.45 1.36 10.30
CA TYR A 34 0.87 1.69 8.94
C TYR A 34 -0.32 1.71 7.98
N GLN A 35 -0.14 2.41 6.87
CA GLN A 35 -1.04 2.46 5.74
C GLN A 35 -0.23 2.34 4.44
N ALA A 36 -0.76 1.57 3.50
CA ALA A 36 -0.22 1.42 2.15
C ALA A 36 -1.16 2.08 1.15
N ARG A 37 -0.67 3.06 0.38
CA ARG A 37 -1.39 3.63 -0.76
C ARG A 37 -0.78 3.07 -2.03
N VAL A 38 -1.48 2.14 -2.65
CA VAL A 38 -1.08 1.48 -3.91
C VAL A 38 -1.66 2.26 -5.08
N VAL A 39 -0.80 2.62 -6.03
CA VAL A 39 -1.16 3.33 -7.26
C VAL A 39 -0.87 2.40 -8.43
N GLU A 40 -1.92 1.98 -9.11
CA GLU A 40 -1.89 1.12 -10.28
C GLU A 40 -2.19 1.98 -11.52
N ASN A 41 -1.35 1.87 -12.55
CA ASN A 41 -1.69 2.39 -13.87
C ASN A 41 -2.27 1.23 -14.68
N LEU A 42 -3.53 1.36 -15.14
CA LEU A 42 -4.23 0.27 -15.84
C LEU A 42 -3.59 -0.09 -17.19
N ASP A 43 -2.80 0.81 -17.78
CA ASP A 43 -2.06 0.55 -19.02
C ASP A 43 -0.64 -0.01 -18.76
N SER A 44 -0.28 -0.24 -17.49
CA SER A 44 1.02 -0.74 -17.07
C SER A 44 0.89 -2.03 -16.26
N ASN A 45 1.94 -2.86 -16.31
CA ASN A 45 2.08 -4.00 -15.41
C ASN A 45 2.77 -3.62 -14.09
N PHE A 46 3.14 -2.34 -13.92
CA PHE A 46 3.85 -1.85 -12.77
C PHE A 46 2.95 -1.05 -11.83
N VAL A 47 3.27 -1.13 -10.54
CA VAL A 47 2.57 -0.42 -9.47
C VAL A 47 3.54 0.40 -8.64
N SER A 48 3.02 1.45 -8.03
CA SER A 48 3.75 2.24 -7.03
C SER A 48 3.08 2.10 -5.66
N LEU A 49 3.86 2.16 -4.60
CA LEU A 49 3.40 2.03 -3.23
C LEU A 49 3.96 3.19 -2.41
N VAL A 50 3.06 3.91 -1.74
CA VAL A 50 3.43 4.90 -0.72
C VAL A 50 3.14 4.32 0.65
N LEU A 51 4.18 4.20 1.47
CA LEU A 51 4.07 3.76 2.86
C LEU A 51 3.89 4.98 3.75
N VAL A 52 2.82 4.97 4.54
CA VAL A 52 2.46 6.03 5.48
C VAL A 52 2.34 5.42 6.87
N LYS A 53 2.77 6.15 7.89
CA LYS A 53 2.48 5.82 9.30
C LYS A 53 1.54 6.86 9.88
N PHE A 54 0.46 6.41 10.50
CA PHE A 54 -0.45 7.27 11.23
C PHE A 54 -0.25 7.03 12.73
N ALA A 55 0.34 8.00 13.41
CA ALA A 55 0.59 7.97 14.85
C ALA A 55 0.26 9.34 15.45
N ASP A 56 -0.36 9.35 16.63
CA ASP A 56 -0.70 10.58 17.37
C ASP A 56 -1.49 11.62 16.57
N GLY A 57 -2.42 11.17 15.74
CA GLY A 57 -3.24 12.03 14.90
C GLY A 57 -2.49 12.66 13.70
N LYS A 58 -1.25 12.23 13.44
CA LYS A 58 -0.42 12.75 12.35
C LYS A 58 -0.06 11.62 11.37
N SER A 59 -0.18 11.92 10.08
CA SER A 59 0.32 11.08 9.00
C SER A 59 1.73 11.49 8.59
N SER A 60 2.64 10.53 8.48
CA SER A 60 3.99 10.74 7.94
C SER A 60 4.27 9.75 6.82
N ILE A 61 4.83 10.22 5.71
CA ILE A 61 5.34 9.32 4.65
C ILE A 61 6.62 8.69 5.19
N LYS A 62 6.70 7.37 5.15
CA LYS A 62 7.86 6.59 5.59
C LYS A 62 8.71 6.16 4.42
N ASP A 63 8.09 5.73 3.32
CA ASP A 63 8.81 5.28 2.14
C ASP A 63 7.96 5.40 0.85
N LEU A 64 8.63 5.39 -0.29
CA LEU A 64 8.04 5.40 -1.63
C LEU A 64 8.72 4.35 -2.51
N PHE A 65 7.93 3.37 -2.95
CA PHE A 65 8.36 2.33 -3.88
C PHE A 65 7.72 2.55 -5.25
N PHE A 66 8.53 2.46 -6.30
CA PHE A 66 8.10 2.68 -7.68
C PHE A 66 8.37 1.45 -8.53
N GLN A 67 7.59 1.29 -9.59
CA GLN A 67 7.76 0.24 -10.59
C GLN A 67 7.84 -1.19 -10.02
N LEU A 68 7.07 -1.46 -8.95
CA LEU A 68 6.95 -2.80 -8.41
C LEU A 68 6.17 -3.67 -9.39
N THR A 69 6.56 -4.94 -9.52
CA THR A 69 5.65 -5.94 -10.09
C THR A 69 4.54 -6.26 -9.08
N PRO A 70 3.43 -6.87 -9.52
CA PRO A 70 2.40 -7.33 -8.60
C PRO A 70 2.93 -8.26 -7.50
N GLU A 71 3.88 -9.15 -7.82
CA GLU A 71 4.51 -10.06 -6.87
C GLU A 71 5.35 -9.31 -5.84
N GLN A 72 6.17 -8.34 -6.28
CA GLN A 72 6.95 -7.50 -5.38
C GLN A 72 6.05 -6.65 -4.47
N LEU A 73 4.89 -6.19 -4.97
CA LEU A 73 3.91 -5.53 -4.14
C LEU A 73 3.37 -6.46 -3.05
N ILE A 74 3.07 -7.74 -3.37
CA ILE A 74 2.60 -8.73 -2.39
C ILE A 74 3.63 -8.85 -1.26
N GLU A 75 4.89 -9.08 -1.63
CA GLU A 75 5.98 -9.24 -0.67
C GLU A 75 6.12 -8.00 0.22
N LYS A 76 6.06 -6.80 -0.36
CA LYS A 76 6.15 -5.55 0.42
C LYS A 76 4.98 -5.34 1.37
N LEU A 77 3.75 -5.65 0.95
CA LEU A 77 2.59 -5.52 1.84
C LEU A 77 2.67 -6.50 3.02
N GLU A 78 3.16 -7.71 2.79
CA GLU A 78 3.37 -8.69 3.87
C GLU A 78 4.53 -8.28 4.80
N GLU A 79 5.62 -7.72 4.26
CA GLU A 79 6.69 -7.11 5.06
C GLU A 79 6.12 -6.00 5.96
N ILE A 80 5.33 -5.07 5.39
CA ILE A 80 4.73 -3.94 6.13
C ILE A 80 3.79 -4.43 7.23
N LYS A 81 2.96 -5.42 6.96
CA LYS A 81 2.05 -6.02 7.93
C LYS A 81 2.80 -6.58 9.13
N ASN A 82 3.98 -7.15 8.90
CA ASN A 82 4.83 -7.76 9.91
C ASN A 82 5.90 -6.80 10.47
N LEU A 83 5.89 -5.51 10.07
CA LEU A 83 6.76 -4.51 10.69
C LEU A 83 6.38 -4.36 12.16
N LEU A 84 7.32 -4.72 13.02
CA LEU A 84 7.30 -4.36 14.43
C LEU A 84 7.95 -2.98 14.55
N ASP A 85 7.27 -2.07 15.24
CA ASP A 85 7.86 -0.78 15.63
C ASP A 85 8.95 -1.03 16.66
N LEU A 86 10.16 -1.36 16.19
CA LEU A 86 11.36 -1.46 17.02
C LEU A 86 11.92 -0.07 17.41
N GLU A 87 11.22 1.01 17.09
CA GLU A 87 11.66 2.39 17.36
C GLU A 87 11.26 2.93 18.75
N GLU A 88 10.75 2.10 19.66
CA GLU A 88 10.37 2.52 21.02
C GLU A 88 11.30 1.96 22.12
N GLN A 89 12.61 1.84 21.86
CA GLN A 89 13.62 1.51 22.88
C GLN A 89 14.95 2.29 22.75
N ALA A 90 14.90 3.58 22.39
CA ALA A 90 16.07 4.47 22.43
C ALA A 90 15.83 5.69 23.34
#